data_AF-A0A376NXR0-F1
#
_entry.id   AF-A0A376NXR0-F1
#
_cell.length_a   1.000
_cell.length_b   1.000
_cell.length_c   1.000
_cell.angle_alpha   90.00
_cell.angle_beta   90.00
_cell.angle_gamma   90.00
#
_symmetry.space_group_name_H-M   'P 1'
#
loop_
_entity.id
_entity.type
_entity.pdbx_description
1 polymer ?
#
loop_
_entity_poly.entity_id
_entity_poly.type
_entity_poly.pdbx_seq_one_letter_code
_entity_poly.pdbx_strand_id
1 'polypeptide(L)' 'MTELARKIVAGVGGADNIVSLMHCATRLRFKLKDESKAQAEVLKKTPGILWWWKAVVSFRWS' A
#
# COMPACT_ATOMS: atom_id res chain seq x y z
N MET A 1 -5.29 -13.10 -11.61
CA MET A 1 -4.68 -11.87 -11.04
C MET A 1 -5.31 -10.66 -11.71
N THR A 2 -6.16 -9.91 -11.01
CA THR A 2 -6.78 -8.69 -11.53
C THR A 2 -5.71 -7.63 -11.80
N GLU A 3 -5.73 -6.97 -12.98
CA GLU A 3 -4.72 -5.97 -13.38
C GLU A 3 -4.48 -4.89 -12.33
N LEU A 4 -5.51 -4.56 -11.55
CA LEU A 4 -5.45 -3.62 -10.43
C LEU A 4 -4.36 -4.00 -9.42
N ALA A 5 -4.28 -5.28 -9.04
CA ALA A 5 -3.30 -5.75 -8.06
C ALA A 5 -1.87 -5.58 -8.58
N ARG A 6 -1.63 -5.82 -9.88
CA ARG A 6 -0.32 -5.60 -10.51
C ARG A 6 0.06 -4.11 -10.51
N LYS A 7 -0.88 -3.23 -10.82
CA LYS A 7 -0.68 -1.76 -10.78
C LYS A 7 -0.39 -1.28 -9.36
N ILE A 8 -1.08 -1.83 -8.35
CA ILE A 8 -0.81 -1.52 -6.94
C ILE A 8 0.60 -1.94 -6.56
N VAL A 9 0.99 -3.18 -6.86
CA VAL A 9 2.33 -3.71 -6.55
C VAL A 9 3.43 -2.90 -7.25
N ALA A 10 3.22 -2.52 -8.51
CA ALA A 10 4.15 -1.65 -9.22
C ALA A 10 4.24 -0.25 -8.58
N GLY A 11 3.09 0.34 -8.22
CA GLY A 11 3.02 1.68 -7.62
C GLY A 11 3.60 1.77 -6.20
N VAL A 12 3.63 0.68 -5.44
CA VAL A 12 4.30 0.65 -4.12
C VAL A 12 5.82 0.45 -4.21
N GLY A 13 6.40 0.40 -5.41
CA GLY A 13 7.84 0.20 -5.62
C GLY A 13 8.24 -1.25 -5.88
N GLY A 14 7.29 -2.09 -6.29
CA GLY A 14 7.52 -3.50 -6.64
C GLY A 14 7.22 -4.47 -5.49
N ALA A 15 7.13 -5.76 -5.83
CA ALA A 15 6.86 -6.82 -4.85
C ALA A 15 7.97 -6.92 -3.80
N ASP A 16 9.22 -6.66 -4.19
CA ASP A 16 10.39 -6.70 -3.30
C ASP A 16 10.36 -5.62 -2.21
N ASN A 17 9.60 -4.53 -2.44
CA ASN A 17 9.41 -3.46 -1.47
C ASN A 17 8.29 -3.77 -0.46
N ILE A 18 7.51 -4.83 -0.66
CA ILE A 18 6.44 -5.24 0.25
C ILE A 18 7.02 -6.20 1.29
N VAL A 19 6.97 -5.82 2.57
CA VAL A 19 7.34 -6.66 3.72
C VAL A 19 6.21 -7.62 4.05
N SER A 20 4.99 -7.11 4.12
CA SER A 20 3.82 -7.90 4.43
C SER A 20 2.54 -7.26 3.91
N LEU A 21 1.54 -8.09 3.66
CA LEU A 21 0.20 -7.69 3.27
C LEU A 21 -0.78 -8.25 4.29
N MET A 22 -1.57 -7.37 4.90
CA MET A 22 -2.76 -7.77 5.66
C MET A 22 -4.00 -7.35 4.91
N HIS A 23 -5.02 -8.20 4.93
CA HIS A 23 -6.34 -7.86 4.44
C HIS A 23 -7.34 -7.91 5.60
N CYS A 24 -8.17 -6.88 5.70
CA CYS A 24 -9.44 -6.90 6.40
C CYS A 24 -10.57 -7.03 5.36
N ALA A 25 -11.81 -7.20 5.82
CA ALA A 25 -13.00 -7.32 4.96
C ALA A 25 -13.12 -6.23 3.88
N THR A 26 -12.66 -4.99 4.16
CA THR A 26 -12.78 -3.85 3.23
C THR A 26 -11.49 -3.06 3.00
N ARG A 27 -10.36 -3.46 3.63
CA ARG A 27 -9.10 -2.69 3.58
C ARG A 27 -7.88 -3.61 3.42
N LEU A 28 -7.02 -3.28 2.47
CA LEU A 28 -5.71 -3.89 2.30
C LEU A 28 -4.66 -2.98 2.94
N ARG A 29 -3.85 -3.53 3.83
CA ARG A 29 -2.74 -2.86 4.52
C ARG A 29 -1.43 -3.45 4.01
N PHE A 30 -0.62 -2.62 3.35
CA PHE A 30 0.72 -2.98 2.90
C PHE A 30 1.75 -2.43 3.89
N LYS A 31 2.64 -3.29 4.37
CA LYS A 31 3.86 -2.89 5.07
C LYS A 31 4.98 -2.82 4.04
N LEU A 32 5.57 -1.65 3.85
CA LEU A 32 6.65 -1.44 2.88
C LEU A 32 8.01 -1.39 3.58
N LYS A 33 9.08 -1.76 2.86
CA LYS A 33 10.47 -1.61 3.34
C LYS A 33 10.90 -0.15 3.25
N ASP A 34 10.65 0.47 2.11
CA ASP A 34 10.99 1.86 1.83
C ASP A 34 9.76 2.58 1.28
N GLU A 35 9.19 3.47 2.08
CA GLU A 35 8.00 4.23 1.72
C GLU A 35 8.30 5.33 0.69
N SER A 36 9.55 5.74 0.54
CA SER A 36 9.95 6.79 -0.43
C SER A 36 9.82 6.31 -1.87
N LYS A 37 9.86 4.99 -2.07
CA LYS A 37 9.67 4.34 -3.38
C LYS A 37 8.19 4.18 -3.75
N ALA A 38 7.27 4.42 -2.81
CA ALA A 38 5.85 4.31 -3.07
C ALA A 38 5.30 5.58 -3.74
N GLN A 39 4.73 5.41 -4.93
CA GLN A 39 4.14 6.50 -5.71
C GLN A 39 2.70 6.73 -5.28
N ALA A 40 2.55 7.37 -4.12
CA ALA A 40 1.27 7.70 -3.49
C ALA A 40 0.26 8.35 -4.45
N GLU A 41 0.72 9.26 -5.31
CA GLU A 41 -0.15 9.99 -6.24
C GLU A 41 -0.72 9.10 -7.35
N VAL A 42 0.08 8.18 -7.87
CA VAL A 42 -0.32 7.23 -8.92
C VAL A 42 -1.33 6.24 -8.34
N LEU A 43 -1.09 5.77 -7.11
CA LEU A 43 -2.01 4.89 -6.40
C LEU A 43 -3.35 5.60 -6.14
N LYS A 44 -3.36 6.86 -5.69
CA LYS A 44 -4.60 7.64 -5.50
C LYS A 44 -5.41 7.84 -6.79
N LYS A 45 -4.75 7.94 -7.94
CA LYS A 45 -5.40 8.11 -9.25
C LYS A 45 -5.85 6.79 -9.87
N THR A 46 -5.50 5.65 -9.27
CA THR A 46 -5.84 4.34 -9.84
C THR A 46 -7.32 4.01 -9.57
N PRO A 47 -8.15 3.78 -10.62
CA PRO A 47 -9.56 3.49 -10.47
C PRO A 47 -9.75 2.17 -9.72
N GLY A 48 -10.43 2.21 -8.57
CA GLY A 48 -10.61 1.08 -7.64
C GLY A 48 -9.90 1.25 -6.29
N ILE A 49 -9.04 2.26 -6.14
CA ILE A 49 -8.43 2.63 -4.86
C ILE A 49 -9.22 3.82 -4.28
N LEU A 50 -10.13 3.53 -3.35
CA LEU A 50 -10.98 4.55 -2.73
C LEU A 50 -10.18 5.49 -1.83
N TRP A 51 -9.26 4.95 -1.01
CA TRP A 51 -8.53 5.72 -0.02
C TRP A 51 -7.09 5.19 0.14
N TRP A 52 -6.12 6.06 -0.15
CA TRP A 52 -4.71 5.85 0.22
C TRP A 52 -4.41 6.77 1.41
N TRP A 53 -4.26 6.19 2.59
CA TRP A 53 -3.92 6.91 3.82
C TRP A 53 -2.67 6.28 4.45
N LYS A 54 -1.64 7.11 4.65
CA LYS A 54 -0.46 6.74 5.43
C LYS A 54 -0.79 6.92 6.91
N ALA A 55 -1.03 5.81 7.60
CA ALA A 55 -1.22 5.81 9.05
C ALA A 55 0.08 5.36 9.72
N VAL A 56 0.94 6.33 10.07
CA VAL A 56 2.01 6.08 11.05
C VAL A 56 1.38 6.27 12.43
N VAL A 57 0.79 5.21 12.95
CA VAL A 57 0.31 5.17 14.33
C VAL A 57 1.30 4.33 15.12
N SER A 58 2.39 4.96 15.56
CA SER A 58 3.30 4.38 16.54
C SER A 58 2.74 4.68 17.93
N PHE A 59 1.80 3.86 18.42
CA PHE A 59 1.53 3.81 19.85
C PHE A 59 2.63 3.01 20.52
N ARG A 60 3.66 3.70 21.00
CA ARG A 60 4.59 3.16 21.98
C ARG A 60 3.89 3.21 23.34
N TRP A 61 3.36 2.07 23.77
CA TRP A 61 3.00 1.88 25.17
C TRP A 61 4.30 1.77 25.98
N SER A 62 4.41 2.58 27.04
CA SER A 62 5.45 2.47 28.06
C SER A 62 4.92 1.69 29.26
#